data_AF-A0A966TIV4-F1
#
_entry.id   AF-A0A966TIV4-F1
#
_cell.length_a   1.000
_cell.length_b   1.000
_cell.length_c   1.000
_cell.angle_alpha   90.00
_cell.angle_beta   90.00
_cell.angle_gamma   90.00
#
_symmetry.space_group_name_H-M   'P 1'
#
loop_
_entity.id
_entity.type
_entity.pdbx_description
1 polymer ?
#
loop_
_entity_poly.entity_id
_entity_poly.type
_entity_poly.pdbx_seq_one_letter_code
_entity_poly.pdbx_strand_id
1 'polypeptide(L)'
;TKDNARLSLARVFIKQKKPNLALATYSQIPEKSEAFRDASYEKTFLLIHALQCASEKDKQTLLSLLQSNPADKVERVLAIYKNCGVDQWALSLKQQLLDKALENLEQIAVLSARKVPLRELAAYLIQREV
;
A
#
# COMPACT_ATOMS: atom_id res chain seq x y z
N THR A 1 -3.01 4.64 24.92
CA THR A 1 -2.61 6.07 24.92
C THR A 1 -3.62 6.91 24.16
N LYS A 2 -3.60 8.25 24.31
CA LYS A 2 -4.51 9.18 23.60
C LYS A 2 -4.50 8.97 22.08
N ASP A 3 -3.35 8.58 21.53
CA ASP A 3 -3.16 8.35 20.10
C ASP A 3 -3.79 7.02 19.64
N ASN A 4 -3.70 5.95 20.43
CA ASN A 4 -4.40 4.69 20.12
C ASN A 4 -5.93 4.85 20.17
N ALA A 5 -6.44 5.73 21.05
CA ALA A 5 -7.87 6.04 21.09
C ALA A 5 -8.33 6.78 19.83
N ARG A 6 -7.53 7.76 19.34
CA ARG A 6 -7.76 8.45 18.07
C ARG A 6 -7.74 7.48 16.89
N LEU A 7 -6.76 6.58 16.86
CA LEU A 7 -6.65 5.54 15.83
C LEU A 7 -7.89 4.63 15.80
N SER A 8 -8.31 4.15 16.98
CA SER A 8 -9.49 3.31 17.15
C SER A 8 -10.76 4.03 16.69
N LEU A 9 -10.91 5.30 17.06
CA LEU A 9 -12.04 6.13 16.65
C LEU A 9 -12.05 6.39 15.14
N ALA A 10 -10.88 6.64 14.54
CA ALA A 10 -10.77 6.81 13.09
C ALA A 10 -11.15 5.53 12.32
N ARG A 11 -10.78 4.34 12.83
CA ARG A 11 -11.22 3.04 12.27
C ARG A 11 -12.74 2.87 12.36
N VAL A 12 -13.37 3.30 13.46
CA VAL A 12 -14.84 3.28 13.61
C VAL A 12 -15.50 4.19 12.57
N PHE A 13 -14.99 5.41 12.36
CA PHE A 13 -15.53 6.32 11.35
C PHE A 13 -15.40 5.79 9.91
N ILE A 14 -14.30 5.09 9.59
CA ILE A 14 -14.16 4.39 8.30
C ILE A 14 -15.28 3.34 8.14
N LYS A 15 -15.51 2.47 9.14
CA LYS A 15 -16.58 1.46 9.11
C LYS A 15 -17.98 2.07 8.97
N GLN A 16 -18.19 3.26 9.53
CA GLN A 16 -19.43 4.01 9.43
C GLN A 16 -19.57 4.82 8.13
N LYS A 17 -18.65 4.67 7.16
CA LYS A 17 -18.63 5.45 5.91
C LYS A 17 -18.58 6.98 6.13
N LYS A 18 -17.86 7.44 7.17
CA LYS A 18 -17.66 8.86 7.50
C LYS A 18 -16.20 9.28 7.25
N PRO A 19 -15.76 9.44 5.99
CA PRO A 19 -14.34 9.63 5.65
C PRO A 19 -13.77 10.95 6.14
N ASN A 20 -14.55 12.04 6.14
CA ASN A 20 -14.08 13.36 6.59
C ASN A 20 -13.75 13.38 8.09
N LEU A 21 -14.59 12.74 8.91
CA LEU A 21 -14.36 12.58 10.34
C LEU A 21 -13.17 11.65 10.61
N ALA A 22 -13.02 10.59 9.84
CA ALA A 22 -11.86 9.71 9.93
C ALA A 22 -10.57 10.47 9.63
N LEU A 23 -10.52 11.24 8.54
CA LEU A 23 -9.37 12.06 8.15
C LEU A 23 -9.03 13.09 9.22
N ALA A 24 -10.01 13.88 9.67
CA ALA A 24 -9.80 14.87 10.74
C ALA A 24 -9.25 14.25 12.03
N THR A 25 -9.64 13.01 12.34
CA THR A 25 -9.12 12.28 13.50
C THR A 25 -7.70 11.76 13.27
N TYR A 26 -7.39 11.26 12.07
CA TYR A 26 -6.04 10.82 11.68
C TYR A 26 -5.03 11.98 11.70
N SER A 27 -5.41 13.16 11.20
CA SER A 27 -4.51 14.33 11.14
C SER A 27 -4.03 14.81 12.51
N GLN A 28 -4.70 14.40 13.59
CA GLN A 28 -4.35 14.76 14.97
C GLN A 28 -3.38 13.75 15.62
N ILE A 29 -3.05 12.66 14.93
CA ILE A 29 -2.10 11.66 15.40
C ILE A 29 -0.70 12.11 14.95
N PRO A 30 0.26 12.34 15.88
CA PRO A 30 1.60 12.78 15.53
C PRO A 30 2.34 11.76 14.65
N GLU A 31 3.04 12.19 13.60
CA GLU A 31 3.74 11.30 12.65
C GLU A 31 4.79 10.39 13.32
N LYS A 32 5.40 10.87 14.42
CA LYS A 32 6.39 10.10 15.20
C LYS A 32 5.77 9.13 16.21
N SER A 33 4.45 9.12 16.36
CA SER A 33 3.76 8.26 17.32
C SER A 33 3.66 6.81 16.81
N GLU A 34 3.65 5.86 17.74
CA GLU A 34 3.43 4.44 17.45
C GLU A 34 2.07 4.21 16.76
N ALA A 35 1.04 4.94 17.19
CA ALA A 35 -0.30 4.91 16.58
C ALA A 35 -0.32 5.37 15.11
N PHE A 36 0.52 6.34 14.74
CA PHE A 36 0.64 6.76 13.34
C PHE A 36 1.33 5.69 12.48
N ARG A 37 2.35 5.04 13.04
CA ARG A 37 3.01 3.91 12.37
C ARG A 37 2.03 2.76 12.15
N ASP A 38 1.27 2.39 13.18
CA ASP A 38 0.24 1.36 13.09
C ASP A 38 -0.84 1.70 12.05
N ALA A 39 -1.28 2.97 11.99
CA ALA A 39 -2.19 3.45 10.96
C ALA A 39 -1.66 3.34 9.53
N SER A 40 -0.36 3.56 9.36
CA SER A 40 0.34 3.56 8.07
C SER A 40 0.52 2.14 7.54
N TYR A 41 0.92 1.21 8.42
CA TYR A 41 1.09 -0.20 8.05
C TYR A 41 -0.22 -0.84 7.60
N GLU A 42 -1.35 -0.52 8.24
CA GLU A 42 -2.67 -1.12 7.97
C GLU A 42 -3.26 -0.87 6.58
N LYS A 43 -2.70 0.06 5.79
CA LYS A 43 -3.28 0.48 4.50
C LYS A 43 -2.30 0.42 3.33
N THR A 44 -1.16 -0.25 3.51
CA THR A 44 -0.19 -0.38 2.43
C THR A 44 -0.72 -1.34 1.37
N PHE A 45 -0.52 -1.00 0.10
CA PHE A 45 -0.97 -1.77 -1.05
C PHE A 45 -0.57 -3.26 -0.99
N LEU A 46 0.68 -3.53 -0.59
CA LEU A 46 1.23 -4.88 -0.42
C LEU A 46 0.53 -5.64 0.72
N LEU A 47 0.21 -4.98 1.83
CA LEU A 47 -0.46 -5.62 2.96
C LEU A 47 -1.88 -6.05 2.60
N ILE A 48 -2.62 -5.20 1.90
CA ILE A 48 -4.00 -5.50 1.49
C ILE A 48 -4.01 -6.76 0.62
N HIS A 49 -3.08 -6.85 -0.33
CA HIS A 49 -2.97 -8.03 -1.19
C HIS A 49 -2.52 -9.28 -0.42
N ALA A 50 -1.52 -9.15 0.46
CA ALA A 50 -1.10 -10.24 1.32
C ALA A 50 -2.26 -10.81 2.15
N LEU A 51 -3.12 -9.96 2.71
CA LEU A 51 -4.29 -10.40 3.49
C LEU A 51 -5.39 -11.08 2.65
N GLN A 52 -5.43 -10.84 1.34
CA GLN A 52 -6.36 -11.46 0.40
C GLN A 52 -5.89 -12.84 -0.08
N CYS A 53 -4.58 -13.01 -0.23
CA CYS A 53 -3.98 -14.23 -0.82
C CYS A 53 -3.34 -15.16 0.23
N ALA A 54 -3.08 -14.68 1.45
CA ALA A 54 -2.51 -15.48 2.52
C ALA A 54 -3.42 -16.63 2.95
N SER A 55 -2.80 -17.74 3.35
CA SER A 55 -3.48 -18.80 4.08
C SER A 55 -4.06 -18.27 5.39
N GLU A 56 -5.08 -18.94 5.95
CA GLU A 56 -5.68 -18.51 7.21
C GLU A 56 -4.65 -18.43 8.36
N LYS A 57 -3.68 -19.36 8.37
CA LYS A 57 -2.57 -19.37 9.33
C LYS A 57 -1.64 -18.16 9.16
N ASP A 58 -1.24 -17.86 7.94
CA ASP A 58 -0.33 -16.74 7.65
C ASP A 58 -1.04 -15.41 7.89
N LYS A 59 -2.33 -15.33 7.59
CA LYS A 59 -3.17 -14.16 7.85
C LYS A 59 -3.28 -13.86 9.34
N GLN A 60 -3.55 -14.87 10.17
CA GLN A 60 -3.57 -14.70 11.63
C GLN A 60 -2.20 -14.28 12.18
N THR A 61 -1.13 -14.90 11.66
CA THR A 61 0.24 -14.54 12.00
C THR A 61 0.56 -13.09 11.62
N LEU A 62 0.18 -12.67 10.41
CA LEU A 62 0.38 -11.32 9.90
C LEU A 62 -0.39 -10.29 10.74
N LEU A 63 -1.65 -10.57 11.07
CA LEU A 63 -2.47 -9.71 11.94
C LEU A 63 -1.88 -9.58 13.36
N SER A 64 -1.36 -10.68 13.92
CA SER A 64 -0.67 -10.66 15.22
C SER A 64 0.62 -9.83 15.16
N LEU A 65 1.42 -9.99 14.10
CA LEU A 65 2.64 -9.20 13.86
C LEU A 65 2.34 -7.71 13.65
N LEU A 66 1.19 -7.36 13.08
CA LEU A 66 0.79 -5.95 12.94
C LEU A 66 0.43 -5.32 14.29
N GLN A 67 -0.14 -6.08 15.22
CA GLN A 67 -0.51 -5.61 16.57
C GLN A 67 0.64 -5.62 17.57
N SER A 68 1.75 -6.29 17.24
CA SER A 68 2.93 -6.39 18.08
C SER A 68 4.15 -5.76 17.40
N ASN A 69 5.22 -5.51 18.15
CA ASN A 69 6.47 -5.00 17.59
C ASN A 69 7.68 -5.81 18.06
N PRO A 70 7.72 -7.12 17.79
CA PRO A 70 8.89 -7.93 18.10
C PRO A 70 10.08 -7.53 17.20
N ALA A 71 11.30 -7.78 17.67
CA ALA A 71 12.52 -7.38 16.96
C ALA A 71 12.65 -8.01 15.55
N ASP A 72 12.05 -9.18 15.35
CA ASP A 72 12.04 -9.96 14.09
C ASP A 72 10.80 -9.67 13.21
N LYS A 73 9.97 -8.69 13.56
CA LYS A 73 8.70 -8.38 12.86
C LYS A 73 8.90 -8.25 11.35
N VAL A 74 9.89 -7.47 10.94
CA VAL A 74 10.14 -7.15 9.52
C VAL A 74 10.47 -8.42 8.74
N GLU A 75 11.38 -9.24 9.26
CA GLU A 75 11.80 -10.49 8.62
C GLU A 75 10.61 -11.44 8.44
N ARG A 76 9.78 -11.58 9.48
CA ARG A 76 8.60 -12.45 9.44
C ARG A 76 7.53 -11.95 8.47
N VAL A 77 7.30 -10.65 8.40
CA VAL A 77 6.36 -10.06 7.43
C VAL A 77 6.87 -10.27 6.01
N LEU A 78 8.17 -10.09 5.75
CA LEU A 78 8.76 -10.33 4.44
C LEU A 78 8.67 -11.80 4.02
N ALA A 79 8.86 -12.74 4.96
CA ALA A 79 8.67 -14.16 4.70
C ALA A 79 7.22 -14.48 4.30
N ILE A 80 6.24 -13.91 5.01
CA ILE A 80 4.81 -14.07 4.66
C ILE A 80 4.53 -13.49 3.27
N TYR A 81 5.08 -12.32 2.94
CA TYR A 81 4.89 -11.70 1.62
C TYR A 81 5.44 -12.56 0.49
N LYS A 82 6.64 -13.13 0.67
CA LYS A 82 7.23 -14.09 -0.27
C LYS A 82 6.37 -15.34 -0.42
N ASN A 83 5.91 -15.93 0.69
CA ASN A 83 5.05 -17.11 0.66
C ASN A 83 3.72 -16.85 -0.06
N CYS A 84 3.21 -15.63 0.02
CA CYS A 84 1.99 -15.21 -0.67
C CYS A 84 2.23 -14.78 -2.13
N GLY A 85 3.48 -14.76 -2.62
CA GLY A 85 3.84 -14.32 -3.98
C GLY A 85 3.58 -12.83 -4.23
N VAL A 86 3.54 -12.00 -3.17
CA VAL A 86 3.18 -10.57 -3.26
C VAL A 86 4.23 -9.79 -4.06
N ASP A 87 5.49 -10.21 -4.01
CA ASP A 87 6.61 -9.65 -4.77
C ASP A 87 6.42 -9.83 -6.28
N GLN A 88 6.17 -11.05 -6.72
CA GLN A 88 5.92 -11.36 -8.13
C GLN A 88 4.65 -10.70 -8.64
N TRP A 89 3.59 -10.71 -7.82
CA TRP A 89 2.35 -10.01 -8.14
C TRP A 89 2.57 -8.51 -8.34
N ALA A 90 3.31 -7.85 -7.44
CA ALA A 90 3.58 -6.43 -7.53
C ALA A 90 4.37 -6.08 -8.80
N LEU A 91 5.36 -6.90 -9.17
CA LEU A 91 6.12 -6.74 -10.41
C LEU A 91 5.25 -6.94 -11.66
N SER A 92 4.40 -7.95 -11.66
CA SER A 92 3.45 -8.20 -12.76
C SER A 92 2.48 -7.03 -12.93
N LEU A 93 1.89 -6.57 -11.82
CA LEU A 93 0.96 -5.44 -11.85
C LEU A 93 1.65 -4.13 -12.28
N LYS A 94 2.90 -3.92 -11.88
CA LYS A 94 3.72 -2.79 -12.34
C LYS A 94 3.79 -2.76 -13.88
N GLN A 95 4.07 -3.92 -14.49
CA GLN A 95 4.13 -4.04 -15.95
C GLN A 95 2.75 -3.82 -16.60
N GLN A 96 1.70 -4.44 -16.06
CA GLN A 96 0.34 -4.29 -16.59
C GLN A 96 -0.14 -2.83 -16.57
N LEU A 97 0.16 -2.08 -15.51
CA LEU A 97 -0.19 -0.66 -15.40
C LEU A 97 0.60 0.19 -16.39
N LEU A 98 1.87 -0.14 -16.62
CA LEU A 98 2.68 0.54 -17.63
C LEU A 98 2.13 0.29 -19.04
N ASP A 99 1.88 -0.97 -19.40
CA ASP A 99 1.37 -1.34 -20.72
C ASP A 99 0.04 -0.64 -21.00
N LYS A 100 -0.88 -0.64 -20.03
CA LYS A 100 -2.17 0.07 -20.13
C LYS A 100 -1.99 1.58 -20.26
N ALA A 101 -1.03 2.17 -19.55
CA ALA A 101 -0.76 3.61 -19.65
C ALA A 101 -0.21 3.99 -21.03
N LEU A 102 0.68 3.17 -21.59
CA LEU A 102 1.23 3.36 -22.94
C LEU A 102 0.17 3.15 -24.02
N GLU A 103 -0.68 2.13 -23.88
CA GLU A 103 -1.82 1.91 -24.78
C GLU A 103 -2.75 3.13 -24.78
N ASN A 104 -3.13 3.62 -23.60
CA ASN A 104 -3.96 4.81 -23.46
C ASN A 104 -3.29 6.04 -24.11
N LEU A 105 -1.97 6.20 -23.96
CA LEU A 105 -1.21 7.28 -24.57
C LEU A 105 -1.24 7.19 -26.10
N GLU A 106 -1.19 5.98 -26.67
CA GLU A 106 -1.31 5.79 -28.12
C GLU A 106 -2.71 6.16 -28.65
N GLN A 107 -3.77 5.88 -27.90
CA GLN A 107 -5.14 6.21 -28.31
C GLN A 107 -5.45 7.72 -28.31
N ILE A 108 -4.61 8.55 -27.69
CA ILE A 108 -4.80 10.01 -27.72
C ILE A 108 -4.55 10.53 -29.14
N ALA A 109 -5.53 11.23 -29.72
CA ALA A 109 -5.49 11.82 -31.06
C ALA A 109 -4.61 13.09 -31.13
N VAL A 110 -3.31 12.94 -30.86
CA VAL A 110 -2.29 13.99 -31.02
C VAL A 110 -1.10 13.44 -31.81
N LEU A 111 -0.34 14.33 -32.45
CA LEU A 111 0.90 13.96 -33.14
C LEU A 111 1.82 13.16 -32.21
N SER A 112 2.35 12.04 -32.68
CA SER A 112 3.21 11.13 -31.91
C SER A 112 4.42 11.84 -31.29
N ALA A 113 4.95 12.87 -31.96
CA ALA A 113 6.04 13.70 -31.44
C ALA A 113 5.72 14.35 -30.08
N ARG A 114 4.46 14.69 -29.82
CA ARG A 114 4.01 15.29 -28.55
C ARG A 114 3.92 14.27 -27.41
N LYS A 115 3.92 12.97 -27.73
CA LYS A 115 3.84 11.86 -26.75
C LYS A 115 5.23 11.44 -26.24
N VAL A 116 6.30 11.81 -26.95
CA VAL A 116 7.69 11.43 -26.64
C VAL A 116 8.09 11.76 -25.19
N PRO A 117 7.85 12.98 -24.66
CA PRO A 117 8.26 13.31 -23.29
C PRO A 117 7.58 12.42 -22.22
N LEU A 118 6.34 12.01 -22.46
CA LEU A 118 5.60 11.13 -21.54
C LEU A 118 6.11 9.69 -21.60
N ARG A 119 6.52 9.20 -22.78
CA ARG A 119 7.16 7.88 -22.91
C ARG A 119 8.52 7.84 -22.23
N GLU A 120 9.33 8.89 -22.40
CA GLU A 120 10.63 9.03 -21.74
C GLU A 120 10.47 9.08 -20.21
N LEU A 121 9.50 9.85 -19.71
CA LEU A 121 9.19 9.87 -18.28
C LEU A 121 8.74 8.49 -17.77
N ALA A 122 7.87 7.79 -18.49
CA ALA A 122 7.42 6.44 -18.11
C ALA A 122 8.60 5.44 -18.05
N ALA A 123 9.50 5.50 -19.03
CA ALA A 123 10.72 4.68 -19.06
C ALA A 123 11.66 5.00 -17.89
N TYR A 124 11.82 6.28 -17.54
CA TYR A 124 12.58 6.69 -16.38
C TYR A 124 11.97 6.18 -15.06
N LEU A 125 10.64 6.26 -14.91
CA LEU A 125 9.95 5.83 -13.70
C LEU A 125 10.00 4.31 -13.49
N ILE A 126 9.94 3.51 -14.57
CA ILE A 126 9.89 2.04 -14.47
C ILE A 126 11.25 1.40 -14.15
N GLN A 127 12.35 2.07 -14.53
CA GLN A 127 13.73 1.63 -14.35
C GLN A 127 14.30 1.96 -12.97
N ARG A 128 13.54 2.58 -12.07
CA ARG A 128 13.99 2.81 -10.69
C ARG A 128 14.31 1.46 -10.04
N GLU A 129 15.58 1.28 -9.69
CA GLU A 129 16.03 0.22 -8.79
C GLU A 129 15.36 0.40 -7.42
N VAL A 130 15.03 -0.73 -6.78
CA VAL A 130 14.40 -0.81 -5.46
C VAL A 130 15.47 -0.97 -4.40
#